data_AF-A0A7J6SV07-F1
#
_entry.id   AF-A0A7J6SV07-F1
#
_cell.length_a   1.000
_cell.length_b   1.000
_cell.length_c   1.000
_cell.angle_alpha   90.00
_cell.angle_beta   90.00
_cell.angle_gamma   90.00
#
_symmetry.space_group_name_H-M   'P 1'
#
loop_
_entity.id
_entity.type
_entity.pdbx_description
1 polymer ?
#
loop_
_entity_poly.entity_id
_entity_poly.type
_entity_poly.pdbx_seq_one_letter_code
_entity_poly.pdbx_strand_id
1 'polypeptide(L)'
;QAAKIGEQLAESLENTDKKFLVTQGDELLADAKALQNAVDSIVKKLPELPVCVVSASSSKLAVLITVPKSMSKKVSAKEWLNVCLEACGGKGGGSPMKAQGQSQDPSKAAETVQAAKEWADTHFE
;
A
#
# COMPACT_ATOMS: atom_id res chain seq x y z
N GLN A 1 2.28 -9.07 15.59
CA GLN A 1 2.84 -7.70 15.54
C GLN A 1 2.33 -6.93 14.32
N ALA A 2 2.48 -7.44 13.09
CA ALA A 2 2.02 -6.77 11.88
C ALA A 2 0.52 -6.38 11.85
N ALA A 3 -0.37 -7.27 12.30
CA ALA A 3 -1.80 -6.95 12.41
C ALA A 3 -2.06 -5.75 13.34
N LYS A 4 -1.37 -5.70 14.49
CA LYS A 4 -1.48 -4.60 15.46
C LYS A 4 -1.05 -3.26 14.87
N ILE A 5 0.01 -3.25 14.06
CA ILE A 5 0.45 -2.04 13.32
C ILE A 5 -0.68 -1.55 12.39
N GLY A 6 -1.28 -2.47 11.64
CA GLY A 6 -2.41 -2.17 10.78
C GLY A 6 -3.63 -1.62 11.55
N GLU A 7 -3.96 -2.22 12.69
CA GLU A 7 -5.05 -1.77 13.55
C GLU A 7 -4.83 -0.35 14.09
N GLN A 8 -3.63 -0.04 14.58
CA GLN A 8 -3.29 1.29 15.10
C GLN A 8 -3.34 2.38 14.02
N LEU A 9 -2.89 2.04 12.81
CA LEU A 9 -2.99 2.93 11.65
C LEU A 9 -4.45 3.18 11.28
N ALA A 10 -5.29 2.14 11.27
CA ALA A 10 -6.70 2.28 10.99
C ALA A 10 -7.43 3.12 12.07
N GLU A 11 -7.13 2.92 13.35
CA GLU A 11 -7.73 3.71 14.46
C GLU A 11 -7.39 5.19 14.35
N SER A 12 -6.16 5.50 13.95
CA SER A 12 -5.72 6.88 13.73
C SER A 12 -6.43 7.55 12.55
N LEU A 13 -7.06 6.76 11.67
CA LEU A 13 -7.70 7.21 10.45
C LEU A 13 -9.23 7.19 10.51
N GLU A 14 -9.81 6.37 11.40
CA GLU A 14 -11.26 6.19 11.57
C GLU A 14 -12.01 7.51 11.84
N ASN A 15 -11.34 8.48 12.47
CA ASN A 15 -11.92 9.80 12.79
C ASN A 15 -11.46 10.90 11.83
N THR A 16 -10.85 10.55 10.70
CA THR A 16 -10.41 11.51 9.67
C THR A 16 -11.08 11.24 8.34
N ASP A 17 -11.44 12.33 7.65
CA ASP A 17 -11.98 12.32 6.30
C ASP A 17 -10.87 12.11 5.25
N LYS A 18 -10.09 11.03 5.39
CA LYS A 18 -9.05 10.68 4.41
C LYS A 18 -9.64 9.83 3.30
N LYS A 19 -9.31 10.19 2.06
CA LYS A 19 -9.75 9.49 0.84
C LYS A 19 -8.91 8.26 0.50
N PHE A 20 -7.69 8.21 1.02
CA PHE A 20 -6.77 7.08 0.84
C PHE A 20 -5.75 7.02 1.98
N LEU A 21 -5.05 5.89 2.10
CA LEU A 21 -3.90 5.70 2.98
C LEU A 21 -2.67 5.26 2.17
N VAL A 22 -1.58 6.00 2.30
CA VAL A 22 -0.25 5.54 1.91
C VAL A 22 0.68 5.61 3.12
N THR A 23 1.31 4.49 3.44
CA THR A 23 2.21 4.40 4.60
C THR A 23 3.44 3.52 4.32
N GLN A 24 4.50 3.79 5.07
CA GLN A 24 5.71 2.98 5.10
C GLN A 24 5.72 2.14 6.39
N GLY A 25 5.90 0.83 6.27
CA GLY A 25 5.95 -0.12 7.37
C GLY A 25 7.29 -0.86 7.38
N ASP A 26 8.38 -0.18 7.71
CA ASP A 26 9.72 -0.80 7.79
C ASP A 26 9.79 -1.93 8.82
N GLU A 27 8.94 -1.86 9.86
CA GLU A 27 8.78 -2.93 10.86
C GLU A 27 8.28 -4.27 10.26
N LEU A 28 7.72 -4.24 9.04
CA LEU A 28 7.24 -5.43 8.34
C LEU A 28 8.34 -6.14 7.53
N LEU A 29 9.54 -5.54 7.43
CA LEU A 29 10.75 -6.13 6.82
C LEU A 29 10.51 -6.72 5.42
N ALA A 30 9.68 -6.07 4.60
CA ALA A 30 9.28 -6.55 3.28
C ALA A 30 8.81 -8.02 3.26
N ASP A 31 8.25 -8.51 4.38
CA ASP A 31 7.69 -9.84 4.51
C ASP A 31 6.26 -9.86 3.97
N ALA A 32 6.01 -10.70 2.96
CA ALA A 32 4.72 -10.73 2.28
C ALA A 32 3.56 -11.07 3.23
N LYS A 33 3.78 -11.95 4.21
CA LYS A 33 2.74 -12.36 5.17
C LYS A 33 2.48 -11.25 6.19
N ALA A 34 3.51 -10.57 6.66
CA ALA A 34 3.40 -9.42 7.55
C ALA A 34 2.65 -8.26 6.86
N LEU A 35 3.03 -7.89 5.64
CA LEU A 35 2.32 -6.88 4.85
C LEU A 35 0.85 -7.25 4.66
N GLN A 36 0.60 -8.49 4.28
CA GLN A 36 -0.75 -8.99 4.08
C GLN A 36 -1.60 -8.83 5.34
N ASN A 37 -1.10 -9.29 6.49
CA ASN A 37 -1.80 -9.18 7.77
C ASN A 37 -2.04 -7.73 8.20
N ALA A 38 -1.09 -6.82 7.96
CA ALA A 38 -1.24 -5.41 8.28
C ALA A 38 -2.33 -4.76 7.42
N VAL A 39 -2.28 -4.96 6.09
CA VAL A 39 -3.29 -4.44 5.16
C VAL A 39 -4.67 -5.02 5.43
N ASP A 40 -4.79 -6.33 5.67
CA ASP A 40 -6.07 -6.97 5.99
C ASP A 40 -6.69 -6.39 7.26
N SER A 41 -5.86 -6.05 8.26
CA SER A 41 -6.34 -5.42 9.50
C SER A 41 -6.87 -4.01 9.25
N ILE A 42 -6.22 -3.24 8.36
CA ILE A 42 -6.67 -1.91 7.96
C ILE A 42 -7.99 -2.02 7.19
N VAL A 43 -8.05 -2.85 6.15
CA VAL A 43 -9.25 -3.04 5.31
C VAL A 43 -10.43 -3.59 6.11
N LYS A 44 -10.17 -4.41 7.14
CA LYS A 44 -11.23 -4.91 8.03
C LYS A 44 -11.90 -3.79 8.83
N LYS A 45 -11.14 -2.77 9.25
CA LYS A 45 -11.69 -1.61 9.98
C LYS A 45 -12.21 -0.53 9.03
N LEU A 46 -11.51 -0.28 7.94
CA LEU A 46 -11.79 0.77 6.95
C LEU A 46 -11.98 0.14 5.55
N PRO A 47 -13.08 -0.58 5.32
CA PRO A 47 -13.29 -1.34 4.08
C PRO A 47 -13.47 -0.48 2.83
N GLU A 48 -13.83 0.79 3.01
CA GLU A 48 -14.04 1.75 1.92
C GLU A 48 -12.80 2.63 1.66
N LEU A 49 -11.70 2.41 2.39
CA LEU A 49 -10.47 3.18 2.22
C LEU A 49 -9.49 2.44 1.29
N PRO A 50 -9.02 3.05 0.19
CA PRO A 50 -7.86 2.59 -0.56
C PRO A 50 -6.60 2.63 0.30
N VAL A 51 -5.81 1.56 0.26
CA VAL A 51 -4.63 1.41 1.11
C VAL A 51 -3.44 0.98 0.26
N CYS A 52 -2.32 1.69 0.42
CA CYS A 52 -1.00 1.31 -0.08
C CYS A 52 -0.02 1.24 1.10
N VAL A 53 0.63 0.08 1.26
CA VAL A 53 1.68 -0.14 2.24
C VAL A 53 2.97 -0.47 1.51
N VAL A 54 4.00 0.34 1.75
CA VAL A 54 5.37 0.10 1.30
C VAL A 54 6.18 -0.39 2.50
N SER A 55 7.04 -1.38 2.31
CA SER A 55 7.92 -1.87 3.39
C SER A 55 9.26 -2.22 2.81
N ALA A 56 10.33 -1.78 3.46
CA ALA A 56 11.69 -2.16 3.12
C ALA A 56 12.27 -3.15 4.15
N SER A 57 13.16 -3.99 3.67
CA SER A 57 14.11 -4.77 4.46
C SER A 57 15.53 -4.35 4.11
N SER A 58 16.53 -5.04 4.68
CA SER A 58 17.94 -4.82 4.32
C SER A 58 18.28 -5.16 2.87
N SER A 59 17.43 -5.90 2.14
CA SER A 59 17.75 -6.42 0.81
C SER A 59 16.68 -6.23 -0.24
N LYS A 60 15.45 -5.88 0.15
CA LYS A 60 14.34 -5.72 -0.77
C LYS A 60 13.30 -4.74 -0.25
N LEU A 61 12.51 -4.23 -1.18
CA LEU A 61 11.33 -3.43 -0.94
C LEU A 61 10.11 -4.24 -1.38
N ALA A 62 9.02 -4.21 -0.62
CA ALA A 62 7.74 -4.79 -0.96
C ALA A 62 6.65 -3.72 -0.92
N VAL A 63 5.69 -3.83 -1.83
CA VAL A 63 4.53 -2.95 -1.93
C VAL A 63 3.28 -3.81 -2.00
N LEU A 64 2.28 -3.47 -1.19
CA LEU A 64 0.95 -4.07 -1.24
C LEU A 64 -0.10 -2.98 -1.31
N ILE A 65 -1.00 -3.10 -2.30
CA ILE A 65 -2.06 -2.14 -2.57
C ILE A 65 -3.40 -2.86 -2.61
N THR A 66 -4.39 -2.27 -1.94
CA THR A 66 -5.79 -2.70 -1.98
C THR A 66 -6.69 -1.51 -2.25
N VAL A 67 -7.61 -1.68 -3.21
CA VAL A 67 -8.64 -0.69 -3.55
C VAL A 67 -10.00 -1.32 -3.27
N PRO A 68 -10.92 -0.62 -2.59
CA PRO A 68 -12.28 -1.08 -2.34
C PRO A 68 -13.00 -1.46 -3.62
N LYS A 69 -13.84 -2.49 -3.57
CA LYS A 69 -14.63 -2.95 -4.74
C LYS A 69 -15.52 -1.85 -5.33
N SER A 70 -16.01 -0.93 -4.50
CA SER A 70 -16.81 0.23 -4.92
C SER A 70 -16.01 1.18 -5.83
N MET A 71 -14.69 1.29 -5.62
CA MET A 71 -13.78 2.16 -6.38
C MET A 71 -13.04 1.43 -7.50
N SER A 72 -12.91 0.10 -7.41
CA SER A 72 -12.10 -0.72 -8.32
C SER A 72 -12.57 -0.71 -9.80
N LYS A 73 -13.71 -0.07 -10.09
CA LYS A 73 -14.20 0.17 -11.46
C LYS A 73 -13.66 1.46 -12.08
N LYS A 74 -13.26 2.43 -11.26
CA LYS A 74 -12.71 3.72 -11.68
C LYS A 74 -11.20 3.79 -11.51
N VAL A 75 -10.71 3.17 -10.43
CA VAL A 75 -9.31 3.25 -10.02
C VAL A 75 -8.79 1.84 -9.78
N SER A 76 -7.68 1.46 -10.40
CA SER A 76 -7.12 0.11 -10.34
C SER A 76 -5.93 0.04 -9.38
N ALA A 77 -5.95 -0.92 -8.45
CA ALA A 77 -4.79 -1.24 -7.61
C ALA A 77 -3.56 -1.62 -8.44
N LYS A 78 -3.76 -2.22 -9.62
CA LYS A 78 -2.67 -2.59 -10.54
C LYS A 78 -2.01 -1.37 -11.16
N GLU A 79 -2.80 -0.36 -11.55
CA GLU A 79 -2.27 0.88 -12.12
C GLU A 79 -1.51 1.67 -11.07
N TRP A 80 -2.07 1.76 -9.85
CA TRP A 80 -1.39 2.35 -8.71
C TRP A 80 -0.04 1.66 -8.43
N LEU A 81 -0.03 0.32 -8.44
CA LEU A 81 1.19 -0.45 -8.23
C LEU A 81 2.24 -0.19 -9.31
N ASN A 82 1.84 -0.07 -10.58
CA ASN A 82 2.80 0.16 -11.66
C ASN A 82 3.62 1.43 -11.42
N VAL A 83 3.00 2.52 -10.98
CA VAL A 83 3.70 3.77 -10.64
C VAL A 83 4.71 3.56 -9.51
N CYS A 84 4.33 2.79 -8.49
CA CYS A 84 5.26 2.40 -7.41
C CYS A 84 6.44 1.58 -7.96
N LEU A 85 6.19 0.65 -8.88
CA LEU A 85 7.22 -0.21 -9.47
C LEU A 85 8.15 0.56 -10.40
N GLU A 86 7.66 1.57 -11.12
CA GLU A 86 8.49 2.46 -11.94
C GLU A 86 9.44 3.27 -11.07
N ALA A 87 8.99 3.78 -9.91
CA ALA A 87 9.84 4.50 -8.96
C ALA A 87 10.93 3.61 -8.35
N CYS A 88 10.59 2.39 -7.91
CA CYS A 88 11.56 1.50 -7.28
C CYS A 88 12.33 0.57 -8.22
N GLY A 89 12.05 0.57 -9.53
CA GLY A 89 12.62 -0.40 -10.47
C GLY A 89 12.21 -1.84 -10.18
N GLY A 90 10.98 -2.05 -9.68
CA GLY A 90 10.49 -3.34 -9.19
C GLY A 90 9.71 -4.17 -10.21
N LYS A 91 9.25 -5.34 -9.76
CA LYS A 91 8.31 -6.21 -10.49
C LYS A 91 7.15 -6.62 -9.59
N GLY A 92 5.98 -6.80 -10.19
CA GLY A 92 4.77 -7.17 -9.45
C GLY A 92 3.58 -7.44 -10.35
N GLY A 93 2.43 -7.64 -9.74
CA GLY A 93 1.19 -7.90 -10.44
C GLY A 93 -0.01 -8.00 -9.50
N GLY A 94 -1.19 -8.15 -10.10
CA GLY A 94 -2.42 -8.29 -9.34
C GLY A 94 -3.66 -7.99 -10.16
N SER A 95 -4.75 -7.84 -9.43
CA SER A 95 -6.09 -7.51 -9.92
C SER A 95 -6.40 -6.03 -9.69
N PRO A 96 -7.46 -5.49 -10.31
CA PRO A 96 -7.90 -4.11 -10.05
C PRO A 96 -8.25 -3.81 -8.58
N MET A 97 -8.57 -4.82 -7.78
CA MET A 97 -8.87 -4.65 -6.35
C MET A 97 -7.63 -4.79 -5.46
N LYS A 98 -6.64 -5.57 -5.88
CA LYS A 98 -5.47 -5.89 -5.06
C LYS A 98 -4.27 -6.20 -5.92
N ALA A 99 -3.17 -5.52 -5.65
CA ALA A 99 -1.92 -5.68 -6.36
C ALA A 99 -0.73 -5.67 -5.40
N GLN A 100 0.32 -6.42 -5.74
CA GLN A 100 1.53 -6.50 -4.94
C GLN A 100 2.77 -6.56 -5.82
N GLY A 101 3.88 -6.06 -5.30
CA GLY A 101 5.15 -6.11 -6.00
C GLY A 101 6.35 -5.94 -5.07
N GLN A 102 7.53 -6.05 -5.66
CA GLN A 102 8.79 -5.99 -4.94
C GLN A 102 9.91 -5.42 -5.80
N SER A 103 10.87 -4.77 -5.15
CA SER A 103 12.14 -4.33 -5.75
C SER A 103 13.32 -4.85 -4.93
N GLN A 104 14.48 -4.96 -5.57
CA GLN A 104 15.76 -5.27 -4.90
C GLN A 104 16.46 -4.02 -4.37
N ASP A 105 15.86 -2.83 -4.54
CA ASP A 105 16.41 -1.57 -4.07
C ASP A 105 15.60 -1.02 -2.87
N PRO A 106 16.00 -1.34 -1.63
CA PRO A 106 15.32 -0.83 -0.44
C PRO A 106 15.50 0.68 -0.23
N SER A 107 16.50 1.32 -0.85
CA SER A 107 16.73 2.76 -0.72
C SER A 107 15.63 3.60 -1.37
N LYS A 108 14.85 2.98 -2.27
CA LYS A 108 13.74 3.60 -2.99
C LYS A 108 12.43 3.66 -2.20
N ALA A 109 12.40 3.26 -0.93
CA ALA A 109 11.17 3.25 -0.12
C ALA A 109 10.48 4.62 -0.06
N ALA A 110 11.22 5.68 0.24
CA ALA A 110 10.67 7.03 0.32
C ALA A 110 10.12 7.52 -1.03
N GLU A 111 10.87 7.30 -2.12
CA GLU A 111 10.47 7.65 -3.49
C GLU A 111 9.21 6.89 -3.92
N THR A 112 9.12 5.62 -3.56
CA THR A 112 7.95 4.77 -3.84
C THR A 112 6.72 5.26 -3.09
N VAL A 113 6.87 5.63 -1.82
CA VAL A 113 5.78 6.19 -1.00
C VAL A 113 5.31 7.52 -1.57
N GLN A 114 6.23 8.37 -2.02
CA GLN A 114 5.89 9.65 -2.65
C GLN A 114 5.12 9.43 -3.95
N ALA A 115 5.64 8.60 -4.86
CA ALA A 115 4.98 8.30 -6.13
C ALA A 115 3.59 7.69 -5.93
N ALA A 116 3.44 6.81 -4.93
CA ALA A 116 2.16 6.25 -4.54
C ALA A 116 1.16 7.33 -4.08
N LYS A 117 1.61 8.30 -3.28
CA LYS A 117 0.75 9.41 -2.81
C LYS A 117 0.33 10.32 -3.95
N GLU A 118 1.26 10.76 -4.78
CA GLU A 118 0.97 11.65 -5.92
C GLU A 118 -0.04 11.03 -6.89
N TRP A 119 0.09 9.73 -7.15
CA TRP A 119 -0.92 9.01 -7.93
C TRP A 119 -2.27 8.94 -7.21
N ALA A 120 -2.28 8.67 -5.91
CA ALA A 120 -3.51 8.60 -5.14
C ALA A 120 -4.25 9.94 -5.08
N ASP A 121 -3.54 11.05 -4.88
CA ASP A 121 -4.10 12.41 -4.87
C ASP A 121 -4.79 12.78 -6.19
N THR A 122 -4.30 12.26 -7.32
CA THR A 122 -4.88 12.54 -8.65
C THR A 122 -6.06 11.62 -9.02
N HIS A 123 -6.24 10.50 -8.32
CA HIS A 123 -7.26 9.48 -8.65
C HIS A 123 -8.34 9.31 -7.58
N PHE A 124 -8.05 9.68 -6.33
CA PHE A 124 -8.97 9.65 -5.20
C PHE A 124 -9.27 11.09 -4.74
N GLU A 125 -9.94 11.85 -5.62
CA GLU A 125 -10.56 13.16 -5.30
C GLU A 125 -11.88 13.03 -4.56
#